data_AF-A0A9D6A2F6-F1
#
_entry.id   AF-A0A9D6A2F6-F1
#
_cell.length_a   1.000
_cell.length_b   1.000
_cell.length_c   1.000
_cell.angle_alpha   90.00
_cell.angle_beta   90.00
_cell.angle_gamma   90.00
#
_symmetry.space_group_name_H-M   'P 1'
#
loop_
_entity.id
_entity.type
_entity.pdbx_description
1 polymer ?
#
loop_
_entity_poly.entity_id
_entity_poly.type
_entity_poly.pdbx_seq_one_letter_code
_entity_poly.pdbx_strand_id
1 'polypeptide(L)' 'MPKPKANKSKFDHIRKYLTKSRSASIQEIVREPTSGGVIFRHGESGIEILLIQDAKDRWTIPKGHIEEGETAVQTARRE' A
#
# COMPACT_ATOMS: atom_id res chain seq x y z
N MET A 1 -52.59 23.07 -36.18
CA MET A 1 -52.45 22.87 -34.72
C MET A 1 -51.08 23.41 -34.29
N PRO A 2 -50.97 24.25 -33.25
CA PRO A 2 -49.66 24.70 -32.76
C PRO A 2 -48.97 23.57 -31.98
N LYS A 3 -47.66 23.36 -32.20
CA LYS A 3 -46.86 22.39 -31.43
C LYS A 3 -46.52 22.97 -30.05
N PRO A 4 -46.52 22.17 -28.97
CA PRO A 4 -46.16 22.67 -27.64
C PRO A 4 -44.65 22.93 -27.56
N LYS A 5 -44.27 24.11 -27.05
CA LYS A 5 -42.86 24.46 -26.79
C LYS A 5 -42.41 23.76 -25.50
N ALA A 6 -41.37 22.93 -25.61
CA ALA A 6 -40.75 22.26 -24.47
C ALA A 6 -40.16 23.30 -23.50
N ASN A 7 -40.62 23.28 -22.25
CA ASN A 7 -40.19 24.19 -21.21
C ASN A 7 -38.89 23.65 -20.58
N LYS A 8 -37.75 24.30 -20.84
CA LYS A 8 -36.46 23.90 -20.26
C LYS A 8 -36.46 24.22 -18.77
N SER A 9 -36.37 23.17 -17.96
CA SER A 9 -36.35 23.24 -16.50
C SER A 9 -35.12 24.01 -16.01
N LYS A 10 -35.33 25.03 -15.17
CA LYS A 10 -34.26 25.80 -14.48
C LYS A 10 -33.35 24.92 -13.58
N PHE A 11 -33.72 23.65 -13.36
CA PHE A 11 -33.00 22.71 -12.52
C PHE A 11 -31.86 21.97 -13.23
N ASP A 12 -31.72 22.08 -14.55
CA ASP A 12 -30.65 21.39 -15.29
C ASP A 12 -29.25 21.96 -14.97
N HIS A 13 -29.16 23.24 -14.59
CA HIS A 13 -27.89 23.86 -14.23
C HIS A 13 -27.32 23.33 -12.91
N ILE A 14 -28.16 22.91 -11.97
CA ILE A 14 -27.73 22.46 -10.63
C ILE A 14 -27.10 21.05 -10.71
N ARG A 15 -27.55 20.20 -11.64
CA ARG A 15 -26.98 18.85 -11.85
C ARG A 15 -25.52 18.85 -12.28
N LYS A 16 -25.08 19.87 -13.03
CA LYS A 16 -23.71 19.92 -13.57
C LYS A 16 -22.65 20.18 -12.49
N TYR A 17 -23.03 20.77 -11.36
CA TYR A 17 -22.10 21.12 -10.27
C TYR A 17 -22.05 20.09 -9.14
N LEU A 18 -23.06 19.22 -9.02
CA LEU A 18 -23.13 18.19 -7.97
C LEU A 18 -22.38 16.89 -8.30
N THR A 19 -21.88 16.72 -9.54
CA THR A 19 -21.17 15.49 -9.95
C THR A 19 -19.66 15.58 -9.86
N LYS A 20 -19.09 16.73 -9.45
CA LYS A 20 -17.63 16.96 -9.39
C LYS A 20 -17.00 16.60 -8.03
N SER A 21 -17.63 15.76 -7.22
CA SER A 21 -17.07 15.31 -5.93
C SER A 21 -17.04 13.79 -5.76
N ARG A 22 -16.68 13.05 -6.81
CA ARG A 22 -16.30 11.64 -6.63
C ARG A 22 -14.80 11.47 -6.67
N SER A 23 -14.26 11.51 -5.45
CA SER A 23 -13.03 10.90 -4.98
C SER A 23 -11.77 11.37 -5.68
N ALA A 24 -10.90 12.06 -4.95
CA ALA A 24 -9.48 11.94 -5.21
C ALA A 24 -9.18 10.45 -5.42
N SER A 25 -8.66 10.11 -6.60
CA SER A 25 -8.25 8.76 -6.96
C SER A 25 -7.39 8.24 -5.82
N ILE A 26 -7.87 7.21 -5.13
CA ILE A 26 -7.12 6.48 -4.12
C ILE A 26 -5.76 6.20 -4.75
N GLN A 27 -4.70 6.81 -4.22
CA GLN A 27 -3.35 6.36 -4.54
C GLN A 27 -3.29 4.94 -4.00
N GLU A 28 -3.27 3.96 -4.90
CA GLU A 28 -3.07 2.57 -4.55
C GLU A 28 -1.75 2.52 -3.76
N ILE A 29 -1.84 2.29 -2.45
CA ILE A 29 -0.66 2.11 -1.61
C ILE A 29 -0.10 0.76 -2.02
N VAL A 30 0.87 0.77 -2.93
CA VAL A 30 1.63 -0.42 -3.31
C VAL A 30 2.41 -0.85 -2.08
N ARG A 31 1.86 -1.83 -1.36
CA ARG A 31 2.54 -2.48 -0.23
C ARG A 31 3.33 -3.63 -0.82
N GLU A 32 4.65 -3.51 -0.80
CA GLU A 32 5.53 -4.62 -1.11
C GLU A 32 5.60 -5.55 0.11
N PRO A 33 5.05 -6.78 0.04
CA PRO A 33 5.12 -7.71 1.16
C PRO A 33 6.56 -8.21 1.33
N THR A 34 7.06 -8.15 2.55
CA THR A 34 8.40 -8.64 2.91
C THR A 34 8.30 -9.62 4.08
N SER A 35 9.23 -10.56 4.15
CA SER A 35 9.37 -11.48 5.28
C SER A 35 10.83 -11.69 5.64
N GLY A 36 11.07 -12.05 6.89
CA GLY A 36 12.41 -12.19 7.46
C GLY A 36 12.34 -12.65 8.90
N GLY A 37 13.44 -12.49 9.64
CA GLY A 37 13.55 -13.01 11.00
C GLY A 37 14.37 -12.13 11.94
N VAL A 38 14.03 -12.19 13.23
CA VAL A 38 14.90 -11.70 14.30
C VAL A 38 15.76 -12.87 14.75
N ILE A 39 17.03 -12.87 14.34
CA ILE A 39 18.00 -13.87 14.75
C ILE A 39 18.67 -13.37 16.01
N PHE A 40 18.64 -14.19 17.05
CA PHE A 40 19.26 -13.86 18.32
C PHE A 40 20.16 -14.99 18.81
N ARG A 41 21.15 -14.61 19.62
CA ARG A 41 21.96 -15.55 20.38
C ARG A 41 22.13 -15.05 21.81
N HIS A 42 22.45 -15.95 22.72
CA HIS A 42 22.93 -15.59 24.04
C HIS A 42 24.43 -15.29 23.92
N GLY A 43 24.80 -14.02 24.03
CA GLY A 43 26.17 -13.56 24.12
C GLY A 43 26.65 -13.48 25.58
N GLU A 44 27.89 -13.03 25.77
CA GLU A 44 28.50 -12.94 27.11
C GLU A 44 27.82 -11.91 28.00
N SER A 45 27.24 -10.86 27.41
CA SER A 45 26.61 -9.75 28.13
C SER A 45 25.07 -9.71 28.00
N GLY A 46 24.45 -10.77 27.44
CA GLY A 46 23.01 -10.86 27.28
C GLY A 46 22.57 -11.28 25.87
N ILE A 47 21.33 -10.95 25.53
CA ILE A 47 20.78 -11.24 24.20
C ILE A 47 21.42 -10.33 23.16
N GLU A 48 21.96 -10.93 22.11
CA GLU A 48 22.46 -10.22 20.93
C GLU A 48 21.54 -10.51 19.76
N ILE A 49 21.27 -9.49 18.94
CA ILE A 49 20.39 -9.57 17.78
C ILE A 49 21.21 -9.27 16.52
N LEU A 50 21.07 -10.11 15.50
CA LEU A 50 21.67 -9.87 14.20
C LEU A 50 20.95 -8.73 13.47
N LEU A 51 21.70 -7.71 13.08
CA LEU A 51 21.26 -6.64 12.19
C LEU A 51 22.19 -6.59 10.99
N ILE A 52 21.65 -6.21 9.84
CA ILE A 52 22.39 -5.89 8.61
C ILE A 52 22.28 -4.39 8.35
N GLN A 53 23.30 -3.83 7.70
CA GLN A 53 23.22 -2.47 7.17
C GLN A 53 22.69 -2.54 5.74
N ASP A 54 21.55 -1.89 5.48
CA ASP A 54 20.99 -1.84 4.13
C ASP A 54 21.73 -0.84 3.23
N ALA A 55 21.40 -0.83 1.94
CA ALA A 55 21.98 0.09 0.96
C ALA A 55 21.64 1.59 1.20
N LYS A 56 20.85 1.90 2.24
CA LYS A 56 20.50 3.26 2.67
C LYS A 56 21.14 3.60 4.02
N ASP A 57 22.16 2.85 4.43
CA ASP A 57 22.91 3.01 5.67
C ASP A 57 22.07 2.84 6.95
N ARG A 58 20.99 2.05 6.89
CA ARG A 58 20.13 1.78 8.05
C ARG A 58 20.38 0.38 8.60
N TRP A 59 20.40 0.28 9.91
CA TRP A 59 20.34 -1.02 10.59
C TRP A 59 18.94 -1.61 10.47
N THR A 60 18.84 -2.80 9.89
CA THR A 60 17.60 -3.56 9.71
C THR A 60 17.80 -5.01 10.07
N ILE A 61 16.70 -5.70 10.37
CA ILE A 61 16.69 -7.16 10.45
C ILE A 61 16.93 -7.78 9.06
N PRO A 62 17.50 -8.99 8.99
CA PRO A 62 17.52 -9.80 7.78
C PRO A 62 16.09 -10.07 7.30
N LYS A 63 15.78 -9.60 6.08
CA LYS A 63 14.47 -9.74 5.44
C LYS A 63 14.58 -9.49 3.94
N GLY A 64 13.64 -10.05 3.20
CA GLY A 64 13.50 -9.86 1.76
C GLY A 64 12.05 -9.81 1.30
N HIS A 65 11.87 -9.65 0.00
CA HIS A 65 10.56 -9.61 -0.65
C HIS A 65 9.98 -11.02 -0.74
N ILE A 66 8.66 -11.13 -0.55
CA ILE A 66 7.95 -12.38 -0.80
C ILE A 66 7.79 -12.52 -2.31
N GLU A 67 8.38 -13.58 -2.88
CA GLU A 67 8.26 -13.87 -4.31
C GLU A 67 6.93 -14.57 -4.64
N GLU A 68 6.54 -14.58 -5.91
CA GLU A 68 5.29 -15.22 -6.34
C GLU A 68 5.30 -16.71 -6.02
N GLY A 69 4.29 -17.17 -5.28
CA GLY A 69 4.19 -18.56 -4.84
C GLY A 69 4.91 -18.90 -3.54
N GLU A 70 5.64 -17.95 -2.93
CA GLU A 70 6.22 -18.15 -1.59
C GLU A 70 5.19 -17.87 -0.48
N THR A 71 5.23 -18.68 0.58
CA THR A 71 4.68 -18.30 1.89
C THR A 71 5.67 -17.41 2.62
N ALA A 72 5.18 -16.55 3.54
CA ALA A 72 6.05 -15.72 4.38
C ALA A 72 7.14 -16.54 5.12
N VAL A 73 6.80 -17.75 5.59
CA VAL A 73 7.78 -18.62 6.27
C VAL A 73 8.85 -19.15 5.32
N GLN A 74 8.52 -19.42 4.06
CA GLN A 74 9.51 -19.84 3.06
C GLN A 74 10.46 -18.70 2.73
N THR A 75 9.92 -17.50 2.47
CA THR A 75 10.73 -16.29 2.24
C THR A 75 11.67 -16.05 3.43
N ALA A 76 11.16 -16.06 4.66
CA ALA A 76 11.97 -15.83 5.87
C ALA A 76 13.06 -16.89 6.12
N ARG A 77 12.98 -18.08 5.50
CA ARG A 77 14.02 -19.13 5.59
C ARG A 77 15.07 -19.03 4.49
N ARG A 78 14.72 -18.41 3.36
CA ARG A 78 15.62 -18.20 2.21
C ARG A 78 16.58 -17.03 2.47
N GLU A 79 16.07 -15.99 3.11
CA GLU A 79 16.82 -14.82 3.59
C GLU A 79 17.70 -15.15 4.80
#